data_AF-A0AA38PFK2-F1
#
_entry.id   AF-A0AA38PFK2-F1
#
_cell.length_a   1.000
_cell.length_b   1.000
_cell.length_c   1.000
_cell.angle_alpha   90.00
_cell.angle_beta   90.00
_cell.angle_gamma   90.00
#
_symmetry.space_group_name_H-M   'P 1'
#
loop_
_entity.id
_entity.type
_entity.pdbx_description
1 polymer ?
#
loop_
_entity_poly.entity_id
_entity_poly.type
_entity_poly.pdbx_seq_one_letter_code
_entity_poly.pdbx_strand_id
1 'polypeptide(L)' 'MSKHHPDLIMCRRQPGIAIGRLCKKCDRKCPGCDSYVRSETLVRICDECNFGSYGGRCIICGSPGISDAY' A
#
# COMPACT_ATOMS: atom_id res chain seq x y z
N MET A 1 -0.37 -6.17 1.13
CA MET A 1 0.00 -7.56 1.46
C MET A 1 -1.01 -8.48 0.82
N SER A 2 -0.58 -9.66 0.37
CA SER A 2 -1.54 -10.64 -0.08
C SER A 2 -1.83 -11.68 0.99
N LYS A 3 -3.10 -11.98 1.26
CA LYS A 3 -3.49 -13.17 2.05
C LYS A 3 -2.90 -14.46 1.48
N HIS A 4 -2.55 -14.44 0.20
CA HIS A 4 -1.97 -15.56 -0.53
C HIS A 4 -0.47 -15.77 -0.29
N HIS A 5 0.24 -14.81 0.34
CA HIS A 5 1.67 -14.93 0.63
C HIS A 5 1.92 -14.65 2.12
N PRO A 6 1.99 -15.71 2.97
CA PRO A 6 2.14 -15.55 4.42
C PRO A 6 3.50 -14.97 4.84
N ASP A 7 4.51 -15.03 3.97
CA ASP A 7 5.86 -14.53 4.25
C ASP A 7 6.00 -13.01 4.14
N LEU A 8 4.99 -12.32 3.60
CA LEU A 8 5.02 -10.85 3.50
C LEU A 8 4.62 -10.22 4.84
N ILE A 9 5.51 -9.39 5.39
CA ILE A 9 5.31 -8.71 6.67
C ILE A 9 5.02 -7.22 6.43
N MET A 10 3.98 -6.67 7.08
CA MET A 10 3.71 -5.22 7.07
C MET A 10 4.73 -4.47 7.91
N CYS A 11 5.07 -3.25 7.50
CA CYS A 11 5.90 -2.35 8.30
C CYS A 11 5.30 -2.07 9.70
N ARG A 12 3.99 -1.79 9.79
CA ARG A 12 3.24 -1.47 11.03
C ARG A 12 3.83 -0.36 11.91
N ARG A 13 4.69 0.51 11.38
CA ARG A 13 5.12 1.72 12.07
C ARG A 13 3.98 2.74 12.11
N GLN A 14 4.13 3.77 12.94
CA GLN A 14 3.15 4.85 13.05
C GLN A 14 2.90 5.47 11.66
N PRO A 15 1.65 5.49 11.18
CA PRO A 15 1.33 6.07 9.89
C PRO A 15 1.58 7.58 9.92
N GLY A 16 2.24 8.09 8.89
CA GLY A 16 2.48 9.52 8.70
C GLY A 16 1.38 10.16 7.86
N ILE A 17 1.72 11.27 7.22
CA ILE A 17 0.79 12.01 6.34
C ILE A 17 0.77 11.47 4.91
N ALA A 18 1.76 10.67 4.52
CA ALA A 18 1.90 10.20 3.15
C ALA A 18 0.80 9.20 2.77
N ILE A 19 0.25 9.37 1.56
CA ILE A 19 -0.77 8.47 1.01
C ILE A 19 -0.07 7.28 0.36
N GLY A 20 -0.53 6.06 0.70
CA GLY A 20 -0.06 4.85 0.04
C GLY A 20 -0.54 4.80 -1.40
N ARG A 21 0.30 4.35 -2.33
CA ARG A 21 -0.08 4.17 -3.74
C ARG A 21 -0.10 2.70 -4.15
N LEU A 22 -0.82 2.41 -5.22
CA LEU A 22 -0.93 1.10 -5.86
C LEU A 22 -0.51 1.20 -7.32
N CYS A 23 0.14 0.15 -7.83
CA CYS A 23 0.45 0.03 -9.26
C CYS A 23 -0.77 -0.48 -10.02
N LYS A 24 -0.73 -0.40 -11.36
CA LYS A 24 -1.82 -0.86 -12.26
C LYS A 24 -2.26 -2.31 -12.01
N LYS A 25 -1.35 -3.20 -11.58
CA LYS A 25 -1.65 -4.60 -11.30
C LYS A 25 -2.37 -4.82 -9.96
N CYS A 26 -2.18 -3.91 -9.01
CA CYS A 26 -2.73 -3.99 -7.67
C CYS A 26 -3.84 -2.97 -7.45
N ASP A 27 -4.34 -2.35 -8.52
CA ASP A 27 -5.31 -1.27 -8.44
C ASP A 27 -6.59 -1.76 -7.74
N ARG A 28 -7.15 -0.91 -6.87
CA ARG A 28 -8.34 -1.19 -6.03
C ARG A 28 -8.23 -2.38 -5.09
N LYS A 29 -7.05 -2.97 -4.92
CA LYS A 29 -6.84 -4.08 -4.00
C LYS A 29 -6.59 -3.56 -2.59
N CYS A 30 -7.45 -3.92 -1.65
CA CYS A 30 -7.29 -3.54 -0.25
C CYS A 30 -6.02 -4.18 0.34
N PRO A 31 -5.06 -3.41 0.88
CA PRO A 31 -3.78 -3.93 1.37
C PRO A 31 -3.88 -4.86 2.58
N GLY A 32 -4.98 -4.78 3.33
CA GLY A 32 -5.23 -5.55 4.56
C GLY A 32 -6.02 -6.84 4.34
N CYS A 33 -7.11 -6.78 3.58
CA CYS A 33 -8.00 -7.93 3.38
C CYS A 33 -7.93 -8.58 2.00
N ASP A 34 -7.18 -7.98 1.06
CA ASP A 34 -7.01 -8.43 -0.33
C ASP A 34 -8.27 -8.38 -1.21
N SER A 35 -9.35 -7.77 -0.70
CA SER A 35 -10.61 -7.57 -1.41
C SER A 35 -10.53 -6.42 -2.42
N TYR A 36 -11.35 -6.47 -3.47
CA TYR A 36 -11.53 -5.41 -4.46
C TYR A 36 -12.78 -4.54 -4.20
N VAL A 37 -13.50 -4.81 -3.11
CA VAL A 37 -14.83 -4.23 -2.84
C VAL A 37 -14.84 -3.54 -1.47
N ARG A 38 -15.55 -2.40 -1.39
CA ARG A 38 -15.77 -1.59 -0.17
C ARG A 38 -14.49 -1.04 0.46
N SER A 39 -13.73 -0.28 -0.31
CA SER A 39 -12.60 0.47 0.23
C SER A 39 -13.10 1.83 0.76
N GLU A 40 -13.20 1.97 2.09
CA GLU A 40 -13.80 3.16 2.74
C GLU A 40 -12.76 4.20 3.18
N THR A 41 -11.52 3.79 3.45
CA THR A 41 -10.53 4.64 4.13
C THR A 41 -9.23 4.76 3.34
N LEU A 42 -8.77 6.00 3.11
CA LEU A 42 -7.46 6.25 2.49
C LEU A 42 -6.33 5.67 3.34
N VAL A 43 -5.45 4.88 2.71
CA VAL A 43 -4.32 4.24 3.40
C VAL A 43 -3.17 5.24 3.56
N ARG A 44 -2.67 5.34 4.79
CA ARG A 44 -1.48 6.15 5.13
C ARG A 44 -0.28 5.25 5.39
N ILE A 45 0.89 5.68 4.91
CA ILE A 45 2.16 4.98 5.12
C ILE A 45 3.02 5.73 6.15
N CYS A 46 3.92 5.02 6.82
CA CYS A 46 4.90 5.66 7.69
C CYS A 46 5.89 6.51 6.86
N ASP A 47 6.48 7.52 7.47
CA ASP A 47 7.45 8.40 6.81
C ASP A 47 8.69 7.63 6.35
N GLU A 48 9.02 6.56 7.08
CA GLU A 48 9.97 5.48 6.75
C GLU A 48 9.87 5.02 5.28
N CYS A 49 8.67 4.54 4.94
CA CYS A 49 8.38 3.94 3.64
C CYS A 49 8.19 4.98 2.54
N ASN A 50 7.96 6.24 2.88
CA ASN A 50 7.81 7.32 1.91
C ASN A 50 9.13 8.04 1.59
N PHE A 51 10.21 7.71 2.30
CA PHE A 51 11.46 8.44 2.17
C PHE A 51 12.23 8.10 0.87
N GLY A 52 12.69 9.15 0.17
CA GLY A 52 13.56 9.03 -0.99
C GLY A 52 12.93 8.27 -2.17
N SER A 53 13.66 7.28 -2.70
CA SER A 53 13.27 6.51 -3.89
C SER A 53 12.13 5.50 -3.65
N TYR A 54 11.75 5.29 -2.38
CA TYR A 54 10.59 4.47 -2.01
C TYR A 54 9.26 5.24 -2.06
N GLY A 55 9.32 6.57 -2.09
CA GLY A 55 8.15 7.43 -2.25
C GLY A 55 7.38 7.13 -3.54
N GLY A 56 6.05 7.08 -3.44
CA GLY A 56 5.17 6.85 -4.59
C GLY A 56 5.21 5.44 -5.18
N ARG A 57 5.80 4.46 -4.50
CA ARG A 57 5.76 3.04 -4.90
C ARG A 57 4.49 2.35 -4.42
N CYS A 58 4.18 1.23 -5.07
CA CYS A 58 3.10 0.34 -4.71
C CYS A 58 3.34 -0.29 -3.34
N ILE A 59 2.42 -0.10 -2.42
CA ILE A 59 2.51 -0.65 -1.04
C ILE A 59 2.35 -2.18 -0.98
N ILE A 60 1.99 -2.83 -2.09
CA ILE A 60 1.85 -4.29 -2.17
C ILE A 60 3.07 -4.94 -2.82
N CYS A 61 3.58 -4.40 -3.92
CA CYS A 61 4.62 -5.04 -4.74
C CYS A 61 5.86 -4.17 -5.02
N GLY A 62 5.90 -2.91 -4.57
CA GLY A 62 7.03 -2.00 -4.78
C GLY A 62 7.19 -1.44 -6.20
N SER A 63 6.34 -1.82 -7.15
CA SER A 63 6.31 -1.23 -8.50
C SER A 63 5.87 0.25 -8.47
N PRO A 64 6.13 1.05 -9.51
CA PRO A 64 5.66 2.45 -9.55
C PRO A 64 4.15 2.56 -9.31
N GLY A 65 3.77 3.39 -8.33
CA GLY A 65 2.39 3.63 -7.94
C GLY A 65 1.73 4.67 -8.83
N ILE A 66 0.48 4.43 -9.19
CA ILE A 66 -0.30 5.25 -10.12
C ILE A 66 -1.57 5.74 -9.42
N SER A 67 -2.28 4.86 -8.73
CA SER A 67 -3.51 5.16 -8.01
C SER A 67 -3.27 5.23 -6.50
N ASP A 68 -4.12 5.98 -5.81
CA ASP A 68 -4.11 6.03 -4.35
C ASP A 68 -4.75 4.77 -3.76
N ALA A 69 -4.18 4.29 -2.65
CA ALA A 69 -4.64 3.10 -1.96
C ALA A 69 -5.76 3.43 -0.97
N TYR A 70 -6.73 2.52 -0.90
CA TYR A 70 -7.85 2.53 0.02
C TYR A 70 -7.98 1.17 0.72
#